data_AF-A0A3M1H5I3-F1
#
_entry.id   AF-A0A3M1H5I3-F1
#
_cell.length_a   1.000
_cell.length_b   1.000
_cell.length_c   1.000
_cell.angle_alpha   90.00
_cell.angle_beta   90.00
_cell.angle_gamma   90.00
#
_symmetry.space_group_name_H-M   'P 1'
#
loop_
_entity.id
_entity.type
_entity.pdbx_description
1 polymer ?
#
loop_
_entity_poly.entity_id
_entity_poly.type
_entity_poly.pdbx_seq_one_letter_code
_entity_poly.pdbx_strand_id
1 'polypeptide(L)'
;MKIEGFRGSMEELDVHFELSRRLKVRIGALLALQISVSPTLLEMAGAGTPEERFLLDPRLLNRAKDLDKKAVQEIWGGEDCPLDVIQDSHGWRVLVLQEELLAQEGFSQEEQEEEKGDSLLPLVVQEEKEVRFQPLFSPKDLEKLKLEALTSADEKERIGALRKVIHSSLSLREKGLLLLHALEEDSPTIREEVAKGFEHLGFSKEISQTIKAFSTSYSSQQVYALQRLSEYIQNAPMAEVSLAFHFLRHVLETQELPHVVKAITKTLESVVARISETKPLIELAEQVIRLLPKNKERFEPFFHSLLIAMGKKVDKKEYESFFQNQLALTKSPFMATFLVLAMNEIELGDPSFRSLKLVELLQ
;
A
#
# COMPACT_ATOMS: atom_id res chain seq x y z
N MET A 1 9.79 6.61 -17.02
CA MET A 1 8.67 5.61 -17.01
C MET A 1 9.08 4.34 -17.77
N LYS A 2 8.75 3.13 -17.29
CA LYS A 2 9.01 1.88 -18.04
C LYS A 2 7.71 1.41 -18.69
N ILE A 3 7.74 1.11 -19.99
CA ILE A 3 6.58 0.51 -20.67
C ILE A 3 6.42 -0.93 -20.19
N GLU A 4 5.25 -1.23 -19.62
CA GLU A 4 4.86 -2.57 -19.20
C GLU A 4 3.64 -3.02 -20.01
N GLY A 5 3.66 -4.25 -20.50
CA GLY A 5 2.50 -4.82 -21.17
C GLY A 5 1.42 -5.28 -20.18
N PHE A 6 0.16 -5.25 -20.61
CA PHE A 6 -0.95 -5.79 -19.83
C PHE A 6 -0.75 -7.28 -19.56
N ARG A 7 -0.93 -7.70 -18.30
CA ARG A 7 -0.82 -9.10 -17.84
C ARG A 7 -1.98 -9.52 -16.94
N GLY A 8 -3.06 -8.75 -17.00
CA GLY A 8 -4.23 -8.92 -16.16
C GLY A 8 -5.11 -10.11 -16.53
N SER A 9 -6.18 -10.29 -15.76
CA SER A 9 -7.18 -11.33 -16.03
C SER A 9 -8.12 -10.95 -17.17
N MET A 10 -8.97 -11.90 -17.60
CA MET A 10 -9.98 -11.63 -18.62
C MET A 10 -11.03 -10.62 -18.12
N GLU A 11 -11.35 -10.64 -16.83
CA GLU A 11 -12.24 -9.67 -16.19
C GLU A 11 -11.64 -8.26 -16.19
N GLU A 12 -10.33 -8.13 -15.94
CA GLU A 12 -9.64 -6.84 -16.04
C GLU A 12 -9.64 -6.30 -17.47
N LEU A 13 -9.55 -7.17 -18.49
CA LEU A 13 -9.74 -6.75 -19.89
C LEU A 13 -11.16 -6.21 -20.14
N ASP A 14 -12.19 -6.78 -19.52
CA ASP A 14 -13.57 -6.29 -19.64
C ASP A 14 -13.76 -4.92 -18.98
N VAL A 15 -13.09 -4.68 -17.85
CA VAL A 15 -13.21 -3.44 -17.08
C VAL A 15 -12.46 -2.28 -17.74
N HIS A 16 -11.28 -2.56 -18.30
CA HIS A 16 -10.37 -1.51 -18.76
C HIS A 16 -10.42 -1.26 -20.28
N PHE A 17 -10.84 -2.23 -21.10
CA PHE A 17 -10.75 -2.12 -22.55
C PHE A 17 -12.02 -2.60 -23.27
N GLU A 18 -12.51 -1.81 -24.23
CA GLU A 18 -13.69 -2.14 -25.04
C GLU A 18 -13.37 -3.11 -26.20
N LEU A 19 -12.66 -4.21 -25.90
CA LEU A 19 -12.19 -5.17 -26.91
C LEU A 19 -13.30 -6.14 -27.35
N SER A 20 -13.19 -6.63 -28.59
CA SER A 20 -14.03 -7.75 -29.04
C SER A 20 -13.70 -9.04 -28.26
N ARG A 21 -14.70 -9.91 -28.04
CA ARG A 21 -14.50 -11.19 -27.34
C ARG A 21 -13.39 -12.03 -27.98
N ARG A 22 -13.29 -12.00 -29.31
CA ARG A 22 -12.26 -12.73 -30.06
C ARG A 22 -10.86 -12.18 -29.77
N LEU A 23 -10.71 -10.85 -29.70
CA LEU A 23 -9.45 -10.22 -29.34
C LEU A 23 -9.04 -10.55 -27.90
N LYS A 24 -9.95 -10.53 -26.92
CA LYS A 24 -9.63 -10.94 -25.53
C LYS A 24 -9.05 -12.35 -25.43
N VAL A 25 -9.65 -13.31 -26.14
CA VAL A 25 -9.13 -14.69 -26.21
C VAL A 25 -7.75 -14.73 -26.88
N ARG A 26 -7.53 -13.90 -27.91
CA ARG A 26 -6.23 -13.79 -28.58
C ARG A 26 -5.16 -13.20 -27.66
N ILE A 27 -5.48 -12.17 -26.88
CA ILE A 27 -4.59 -11.63 -25.85
C ILE A 27 -4.22 -12.71 -24.82
N GLY A 28 -5.21 -13.46 -24.31
CA GLY A 28 -4.93 -14.59 -23.42
C GLY A 28 -3.98 -15.64 -24.01
N ALA A 29 -4.10 -15.93 -25.30
CA ALA A 29 -3.20 -16.84 -26.01
C ALA A 29 -1.77 -16.26 -26.17
N LEU A 30 -1.63 -14.96 -26.40
CA LEU A 30 -0.32 -14.29 -26.45
C LEU A 30 0.36 -14.29 -25.07
N LEU A 31 -0.41 -14.03 -24.00
CA LEU A 31 0.11 -14.06 -22.62
C LEU A 31 0.66 -15.43 -22.24
N ALA A 32 0.00 -16.51 -22.66
CA ALA A 32 0.49 -17.88 -22.46
C ALA A 32 1.85 -18.15 -23.15
N LEU A 33 2.21 -17.34 -24.16
CA LEU A 33 3.49 -17.41 -24.89
C LEU A 33 4.49 -16.34 -24.44
N GLN A 34 4.26 -15.70 -23.28
CA GLN A 34 5.07 -14.61 -22.74
C GLN A 34 5.18 -13.39 -23.67
N ILE A 35 4.07 -13.11 -24.38
CA ILE A 35 3.91 -11.89 -25.18
C ILE A 35 2.78 -11.08 -24.55
N SER A 36 3.10 -9.89 -24.06
CA SER A 36 2.13 -8.92 -23.57
C SER A 36 1.94 -7.80 -24.60
N VAL A 37 0.87 -7.03 -24.44
CA VAL A 37 0.49 -5.92 -25.32
C VAL A 37 0.38 -4.68 -24.45
N SER A 38 0.95 -3.55 -24.87
CA SER A 38 0.84 -2.31 -24.10
C SER A 38 -0.63 -1.89 -23.93
N PRO A 39 -1.00 -1.29 -22.79
CA PRO A 39 -2.35 -0.77 -22.59
C PRO A 39 -2.80 0.20 -23.69
N THR A 40 -1.91 1.08 -24.17
CA THR A 40 -2.22 2.05 -25.23
C THR A 40 -2.55 1.36 -26.55
N LEU A 41 -1.81 0.31 -26.92
CA LEU A 41 -2.15 -0.50 -28.10
C LEU A 41 -3.48 -1.24 -27.93
N LEU A 42 -3.82 -1.70 -26.72
CA LEU A 42 -5.13 -2.30 -26.45
C LEU A 42 -6.25 -1.25 -26.56
N GLU A 43 -6.06 -0.03 -26.08
CA GLU A 43 -7.02 1.08 -26.23
C GLU A 43 -7.29 1.42 -27.70
N MET A 44 -6.27 1.35 -28.56
CA MET A 44 -6.40 1.59 -30.00
C MET A 44 -6.98 0.39 -30.79
N ALA A 45 -6.98 -0.81 -30.22
CA ALA A 45 -7.44 -2.04 -30.86
C ALA A 45 -8.98 -2.18 -30.88
N GLY A 46 -9.66 -1.12 -31.30
CA GLY A 46 -11.11 -1.08 -31.50
C GLY A 46 -11.59 -1.94 -32.67
N ALA A 47 -12.90 -2.19 -32.71
CA ALA A 47 -13.49 -3.05 -33.73
C ALA A 47 -13.20 -2.54 -35.17
N GLY A 48 -12.52 -3.36 -35.96
CA GLY A 48 -12.18 -3.10 -37.36
C GLY A 48 -10.94 -2.25 -37.59
N THR A 49 -10.24 -1.80 -36.54
CA THR A 49 -9.01 -1.00 -36.67
C THR A 49 -7.84 -1.86 -37.20
N PRO A 50 -6.81 -1.24 -37.80
CA PRO A 50 -5.59 -1.94 -38.19
C PRO A 50 -4.93 -2.71 -37.02
N GLU A 51 -4.96 -2.15 -35.82
CA GLU A 51 -4.40 -2.72 -34.59
C GLU A 51 -5.15 -3.99 -34.19
N GLU A 52 -6.50 -4.00 -34.22
CA GLU A 52 -7.28 -5.21 -33.97
C GLU A 52 -6.95 -6.28 -35.03
N ARG A 53 -6.88 -5.91 -36.31
CA ARG A 53 -6.59 -6.87 -37.40
C ARG A 53 -5.21 -7.50 -37.24
N PHE A 54 -4.21 -6.71 -36.89
CA PHE A 54 -2.86 -7.18 -36.62
C PHE A 54 -2.83 -8.14 -35.43
N LEU A 55 -3.43 -7.76 -34.30
CA LEU A 55 -3.47 -8.61 -33.10
C LEU A 55 -4.21 -9.93 -33.35
N LEU A 56 -5.23 -9.91 -34.20
CA LEU A 56 -5.98 -11.10 -34.62
C LEU A 56 -5.29 -11.94 -35.71
N ASP A 57 -4.18 -11.49 -36.30
CA ASP A 57 -3.48 -12.21 -37.37
C ASP A 57 -2.89 -13.54 -36.83
N PRO A 58 -3.22 -14.70 -37.45
CA PRO A 58 -2.67 -15.98 -37.03
C PRO A 58 -1.15 -16.08 -37.07
N ARG A 59 -0.49 -15.31 -37.96
CA ARG A 59 0.97 -15.28 -38.08
C ARG A 59 1.65 -14.79 -36.81
N LEU A 60 0.99 -13.92 -36.03
CA LEU A 60 1.50 -13.42 -34.75
C LEU A 60 1.71 -14.55 -33.73
N LEU A 61 0.75 -15.48 -33.60
CA LEU A 61 0.90 -16.64 -32.72
C LEU A 61 1.90 -17.66 -33.28
N ASN A 62 1.90 -17.88 -34.61
CA ASN A 62 2.79 -18.85 -35.23
C ASN A 62 4.26 -18.43 -35.11
N ARG A 63 4.53 -17.13 -35.13
CA ARG A 63 5.85 -16.53 -34.97
C ARG A 63 6.14 -16.04 -33.56
N ALA A 64 5.35 -16.51 -32.58
CA ALA A 64 5.48 -16.05 -31.21
C ALA A 64 6.85 -16.35 -30.61
N LYS A 65 7.64 -17.31 -31.11
CA LYS A 65 8.99 -17.62 -30.55
C LYS A 65 10.08 -16.72 -31.11
N ASP A 66 9.96 -16.33 -32.37
CA ASP A 66 10.88 -15.50 -33.15
C ASP A 66 10.35 -14.08 -33.36
N LEU A 67 9.41 -13.64 -32.51
CA LEU A 67 8.78 -12.33 -32.65
C LEU A 67 9.79 -11.21 -32.36
N ASP A 68 10.24 -10.57 -33.44
CA ASP A 68 11.10 -9.39 -33.46
C ASP A 68 10.48 -8.27 -34.32
N LYS A 69 11.16 -7.13 -34.44
CA LYS A 69 10.70 -5.99 -35.23
C LYS A 69 10.43 -6.34 -36.70
N LYS A 70 11.25 -7.19 -37.31
CA LYS A 70 11.08 -7.59 -38.72
C LYS A 70 9.85 -8.48 -38.88
N ALA A 71 9.63 -9.40 -37.95
CA ALA A 71 8.44 -10.24 -37.92
C ALA A 71 7.16 -9.40 -37.77
N VAL A 72 7.18 -8.39 -36.90
CA VAL A 72 6.04 -7.47 -36.73
C VAL A 72 5.76 -6.67 -38.01
N GLN A 73 6.79 -6.12 -38.66
CA GLN A 73 6.65 -5.41 -39.95
C GLN A 73 6.08 -6.30 -41.06
N GLU A 74 6.56 -7.55 -41.16
CA GLU A 74 6.07 -8.52 -42.14
C GLU A 74 4.61 -8.91 -41.90
N ILE A 75 4.20 -9.05 -40.63
CA ILE A 75 2.81 -9.35 -40.26
C ILE A 75 1.92 -8.14 -40.55
N TRP A 76 2.37 -6.93 -40.20
CA TRP A 76 1.63 -5.68 -40.45
C TRP A 76 1.39 -5.44 -41.95
N GLY A 77 2.37 -5.76 -42.79
CA GLY A 77 2.24 -5.71 -44.24
C GLY A 77 2.62 -4.37 -44.88
N GLY A 78 3.57 -3.65 -44.28
CA GLY A 78 4.09 -2.38 -44.84
C GLY A 78 5.31 -1.86 -44.08
N GLU A 79 6.07 -0.97 -44.73
CA GLU A 79 7.24 -0.30 -44.13
C GLU A 79 6.82 0.67 -43.02
N ASP A 80 5.62 1.28 -43.14
CA ASP A 80 5.02 2.18 -42.15
C ASP A 80 4.29 1.40 -41.04
N CYS A 81 5.00 0.48 -40.37
CA CYS A 81 4.47 -0.23 -39.21
C CYS A 81 4.64 0.64 -37.96
N PRO A 82 3.55 1.06 -37.29
CA PRO A 82 3.62 1.90 -36.08
C PRO A 82 3.95 1.09 -34.82
N LEU A 83 4.23 -0.21 -34.96
CA LEU A 83 4.45 -1.12 -33.84
C LEU A 83 5.93 -1.49 -33.70
N ASP A 84 6.34 -1.80 -32.48
CA ASP A 84 7.64 -2.38 -32.17
C ASP A 84 7.51 -3.49 -31.13
N VAL A 85 8.60 -4.23 -30.92
CA VAL A 85 8.69 -5.27 -29.89
C VAL A 85 9.88 -4.98 -28.98
N ILE A 86 9.60 -4.77 -27.71
CA ILE A 86 10.64 -4.63 -26.68
C ILE A 86 10.62 -5.81 -25.72
N GLN A 87 11.70 -5.98 -24.97
CA GLN A 87 11.77 -6.95 -23.88
C GLN A 87 11.76 -6.21 -22.54
N ASP A 88 10.85 -6.58 -21.64
CA ASP A 88 10.79 -5.97 -20.31
C ASP A 88 11.77 -6.62 -19.32
N SER A 89 11.81 -6.08 -18.10
CA SER A 89 12.72 -6.54 -17.03
C SER A 89 12.50 -7.99 -16.59
N HIS A 90 11.36 -8.59 -16.94
CA HIS A 90 11.05 -9.99 -16.65
C HIS A 90 11.29 -10.91 -17.84
N GLY A 91 11.84 -10.38 -18.93
CA GLY A 91 12.14 -11.13 -20.14
C GLY A 91 10.94 -11.36 -21.05
N TRP A 92 9.77 -10.76 -20.75
CA TRP A 92 8.60 -10.86 -21.63
C TRP A 92 8.76 -9.95 -22.83
N ARG A 93 8.16 -10.34 -23.95
CA ARG A 93 8.07 -9.49 -25.13
C ARG A 93 6.82 -8.65 -25.04
N VAL A 94 6.97 -7.34 -25.20
CA VAL A 94 5.87 -6.39 -25.17
C VAL A 94 5.68 -5.83 -26.57
N LEU A 95 4.49 -6.03 -27.13
CA LEU A 95 4.04 -5.32 -28.32
C LEU A 95 3.64 -3.90 -27.93
N VAL A 96 4.31 -2.91 -28.49
CA VAL A 96 4.16 -1.49 -28.14
C VAL A 96 3.99 -0.65 -29.39
N LEU A 97 3.39 0.54 -29.25
CA LEU A 97 3.42 1.54 -30.30
C LEU A 97 4.80 2.24 -30.32
N GLN A 98 5.29 2.61 -31.50
CA GLN A 98 6.53 3.39 -31.64
C GLN A 98 6.44 4.75 -30.94
N GLU A 99 5.25 5.35 -30.88
CA GLU A 99 5.03 6.59 -30.14
C GLU A 99 5.22 6.42 -28.63
N GLU A 100 4.91 5.25 -28.07
CA GLU A 100 5.17 4.97 -26.64
C GLU A 100 6.67 4.91 -26.37
N LEU A 101 7.45 4.33 -27.29
CA LEU A 101 8.92 4.30 -27.18
C LEU A 101 9.51 5.71 -27.28
N LEU A 102 9.06 6.51 -28.23
CA LEU A 102 9.50 7.89 -28.38
C LEU A 102 9.13 8.74 -27.15
N ALA A 103 7.93 8.56 -26.62
CA ALA A 103 7.50 9.22 -25.38
C ALA A 103 8.38 8.80 -24.19
N GLN A 104 8.66 7.50 -24.06
CA GLN A 104 9.55 6.99 -23.01
C GLN A 104 10.95 7.60 -23.12
N GLU A 105 11.53 7.67 -24.32
CA GLU A 105 12.83 8.30 -24.56
C GLU A 105 12.81 9.80 -24.21
N GLY A 106 11.76 10.53 -24.62
CA GLY A 106 11.60 11.94 -24.30
C GLY A 106 11.57 12.21 -22.79
N PHE A 107 10.76 11.47 -22.04
CA PHE A 107 10.70 11.62 -20.57
C PHE A 107 11.97 11.11 -19.86
N SER A 108 12.68 10.12 -20.42
CA SER A 108 13.91 9.61 -19.81
C SER A 108 15.10 10.53 -20.01
N GLN A 109 15.10 11.34 -21.08
CA GLN A 109 16.11 12.39 -21.28
C GLN A 109 15.92 13.53 -20.29
N GLU A 110 14.69 13.93 -19.98
CA GLU A 110 14.40 14.92 -18.91
C GLU A 110 14.91 14.45 -17.54
N GLU A 111 14.67 13.18 -17.17
CA GLU A 111 15.16 12.61 -15.89
C GLU A 111 16.70 12.54 -15.81
N GLN A 112 17.42 12.39 -16.94
CA GLN A 112 18.89 12.35 -16.98
C GLN A 112 19.55 13.73 -17.14
N GLU A 113 18.86 14.69 -17.76
CA GLU A 113 19.30 16.09 -17.85
C GLU A 113 19.01 16.86 -16.55
N GLU A 114 18.01 16.46 -15.75
CA GLU A 114 17.83 16.98 -14.38
C GLU A 114 18.95 16.56 -13.40
N GLU A 115 19.64 15.44 -13.65
CA GLU A 115 20.85 15.04 -12.90
C GLU A 115 22.17 15.56 -13.50
N LYS A 116 22.13 16.20 -14.69
CA LYS A 116 23.32 16.76 -15.37
C LYS A 116 23.15 18.16 -15.95
N GLY A 117 22.22 18.97 -15.46
CA GLY A 117 22.21 20.42 -15.64
C GLY A 117 21.76 20.94 -17.01
N ASP A 118 21.05 22.07 -16.95
CA ASP A 118 20.57 22.94 -18.03
C ASP A 118 19.31 22.52 -18.81
N SER A 119 18.18 22.62 -18.11
CA SER A 119 16.97 23.36 -18.52
C SER A 119 16.89 23.83 -19.98
N LEU A 120 15.88 23.33 -20.72
CA LEU A 120 15.20 24.09 -21.76
C LEU A 120 13.67 23.81 -21.74
N LEU A 121 12.98 24.45 -20.80
CA LEU A 121 11.62 24.95 -21.04
C LEU A 121 11.68 26.43 -21.48
N PRO A 122 10.61 26.96 -22.10
CA PRO A 122 10.68 27.73 -23.33
C PRO A 122 11.07 29.19 -23.14
N LEU A 123 11.67 29.73 -24.20
CA LEU A 123 11.98 31.16 -24.39
C LEU A 123 10.81 32.06 -23.99
N VAL A 124 10.85 32.64 -22.79
CA VAL A 124 10.60 34.08 -22.53
C VAL A 124 11.32 34.42 -21.22
N VAL A 125 11.94 35.61 -21.21
CA VAL A 125 12.41 36.41 -20.08
C VAL A 125 13.94 36.55 -19.98
N GLN A 126 14.30 37.82 -20.03
CA GLN A 126 15.62 38.44 -20.04
C GLN A 126 16.40 38.17 -18.74
N GLU A 127 17.73 38.00 -18.88
CA GLU A 127 18.76 38.26 -17.85
C GLU A 127 18.36 38.01 -16.38
N GLU A 128 18.31 36.75 -15.95
CA GLU A 128 18.15 36.41 -14.53
C GLU A 128 19.50 36.36 -13.81
N LYS A 129 19.67 37.35 -12.90
CA LYS A 129 20.47 37.20 -11.68
C LYS A 129 20.13 35.87 -11.02
N GLU A 130 21.14 35.14 -10.53
CA GLU A 130 20.97 34.01 -9.60
C GLU A 130 19.82 34.28 -8.60
N VAL A 131 18.64 33.73 -8.88
CA VAL A 131 17.54 33.75 -7.93
C VAL A 131 17.92 32.71 -6.88
N ARG A 132 18.68 33.14 -5.87
CA ARG A 132 18.81 32.40 -4.62
C ARG A 132 17.38 32.10 -4.17
N PHE A 133 16.96 30.85 -4.28
CA PHE A 133 15.73 30.37 -3.67
C PHE A 133 15.86 30.65 -2.16
N GLN A 134 15.29 31.79 -1.73
CA GLN A 134 15.16 32.06 -0.33
C GLN A 134 14.12 31.06 0.17
N PRO A 135 14.47 30.21 1.14
CA PRO A 135 13.52 29.25 1.68
C PRO A 135 12.30 30.01 2.20
N LEU A 136 11.10 29.52 1.87
CA LEU A 136 9.81 30.10 2.27
C LEU A 136 9.71 30.32 3.80
N PHE A 137 10.47 29.54 4.57
CA PHE A 137 10.48 29.56 6.03
C PHE A 137 11.91 29.64 6.55
N SER A 138 12.14 30.52 7.53
CA SER A 138 13.40 30.50 8.27
C SER A 138 13.48 29.27 9.20
N PRO A 139 14.66 28.87 9.67
CA PRO A 139 14.78 27.78 10.66
C PRO A 139 13.94 28.01 11.92
N LYS A 140 13.80 29.27 12.36
CA LYS A 140 12.93 29.61 13.50
C LYS A 140 11.45 29.41 13.19
N ASP A 141 11.03 29.72 11.97
CA ASP A 141 9.65 29.48 11.52
C ASP A 141 9.37 27.98 11.46
N LEU A 142 10.33 27.17 11.00
CA LEU A 142 10.18 25.70 10.97
C LEU A 142 10.01 25.10 12.36
N GLU A 143 10.81 25.54 13.34
CA GLU A 143 10.66 25.07 14.73
C GLU A 143 9.32 25.53 15.33
N LYS A 144 8.87 26.75 15.02
CA LYS A 144 7.54 27.22 15.41
C LYS A 144 6.44 26.35 14.78
N LEU A 145 6.55 26.01 13.50
CA LEU A 145 5.58 25.16 12.79
C LEU A 145 5.54 23.74 13.36
N LYS A 146 6.69 23.15 13.71
CA LYS A 146 6.76 21.86 14.41
C LYS A 146 6.01 21.92 15.74
N LEU A 147 6.26 22.96 16.53
CA LEU A 147 5.59 23.15 17.81
C LEU A 147 4.08 23.35 17.63
N GLU A 148 3.66 24.23 16.71
CA GLU A 148 2.24 24.46 16.41
C GLU A 148 1.54 23.17 15.95
N ALA A 149 2.16 22.38 15.07
CA ALA A 149 1.63 21.11 14.61
C ALA A 149 1.44 20.10 15.75
N LEU A 150 2.40 20.00 16.68
CA LEU A 150 2.36 19.02 17.77
C LEU A 150 1.48 19.48 18.94
N THR A 151 1.49 20.76 19.30
CA THR A 151 0.95 21.21 20.59
C THR A 151 -0.22 22.18 20.51
N SER A 152 -0.63 22.68 19.34
CA SER A 152 -1.74 23.64 19.27
C SER A 152 -3.07 23.02 19.70
N ALA A 153 -3.81 23.69 20.58
CA ALA A 153 -5.15 23.26 20.96
C ALA A 153 -6.23 23.68 19.93
N ASP A 154 -5.92 24.63 19.04
CA ASP A 154 -6.82 25.04 17.96
C ASP A 154 -6.60 24.14 16.73
N GLU A 155 -7.62 23.35 16.42
CA GLU A 155 -7.64 22.44 15.28
C GLU A 155 -7.29 23.15 13.95
N LYS A 156 -7.78 24.37 13.73
CA LYS A 156 -7.53 25.11 12.48
C LYS A 156 -6.09 25.55 12.37
N GLU A 157 -5.50 26.00 13.49
CA GLU A 157 -4.09 26.38 13.53
C GLU A 157 -3.21 25.16 13.30
N ARG A 158 -3.53 24.03 13.95
CA ARG A 158 -2.82 22.76 13.75
C ARG A 158 -2.88 22.28 12.30
N ILE A 159 -4.06 22.27 11.67
CA ILE A 159 -4.22 21.95 10.24
C ILE A 159 -3.38 22.91 9.37
N GLY A 160 -3.42 24.20 9.66
CA GLY A 160 -2.61 25.21 8.98
C GLY A 160 -1.11 24.97 9.11
N ALA A 161 -0.65 24.56 10.30
CA ALA A 161 0.74 24.20 10.56
C ALA A 161 1.15 22.94 9.79
N LEU A 162 0.32 21.89 9.79
CA LEU A 162 0.58 20.66 9.04
C LEU A 162 0.73 20.92 7.54
N ARG A 163 -0.16 21.73 6.94
CA ARG A 163 -0.04 22.15 5.53
C ARG A 163 1.28 22.85 5.24
N LYS A 164 1.68 23.80 6.10
CA LYS A 164 2.96 24.50 5.95
C LYS A 164 4.16 23.56 6.13
N VAL A 165 4.09 22.61 7.07
CA VAL A 165 5.10 21.56 7.27
C VAL A 165 5.27 20.73 6.00
N ILE A 166 4.18 20.31 5.36
CA ILE A 166 4.21 19.50 4.13
C ILE A 166 4.98 20.24 3.02
N HIS A 167 4.75 21.54 2.84
CA HIS A 167 5.42 22.37 1.83
C HIS A 167 6.74 23.02 2.28
N SER A 168 7.20 22.74 3.50
CA SER A 168 8.44 23.30 4.03
C SER A 168 9.70 22.59 3.51
N SER A 169 10.87 23.12 3.84
CA SER A 169 12.18 22.51 3.56
C SER A 169 12.58 21.39 4.54
N LEU A 170 11.69 20.95 5.43
CA LEU A 170 11.96 19.82 6.32
C LEU A 170 12.24 18.54 5.53
N SER A 171 13.01 17.63 6.12
CA SER A 171 13.25 16.33 5.51
C SER A 171 11.94 15.52 5.44
N LEU A 172 11.82 14.62 4.44
CA LEU A 172 10.66 13.72 4.32
C LEU A 172 10.41 12.92 5.61
N ARG A 173 11.49 12.53 6.30
CA ARG A 173 11.42 11.82 7.58
C ARG A 173 10.77 12.68 8.67
N GLU A 174 11.18 13.93 8.83
CA GLU A 174 10.58 14.83 9.82
C GLU A 174 9.11 15.11 9.50
N LYS A 175 8.77 15.34 8.22
CA LYS A 175 7.39 15.52 7.78
C LYS A 175 6.54 14.29 8.11
N GLY A 176 7.02 13.10 7.79
CA GLY A 176 6.35 11.83 8.09
C GLY A 176 6.13 11.62 9.59
N LEU A 177 7.11 11.94 10.44
CA LEU A 177 6.97 11.84 11.89
C LEU A 177 5.92 12.80 12.45
N LEU A 178 5.88 14.05 11.98
CA LEU A 178 4.86 15.02 12.40
C LEU A 178 3.44 14.58 11.99
N LEU A 179 3.31 14.04 10.76
CA LEU A 179 2.04 13.50 10.28
C LEU A 179 1.60 12.25 11.05
N LEU A 180 2.53 11.35 11.39
CA LEU A 180 2.26 10.19 12.24
C LEU A 180 1.76 10.63 13.62
N HIS A 181 2.39 11.63 14.22
CA HIS A 181 1.99 12.14 15.53
C HIS A 181 0.59 12.78 15.51
N ALA A 182 0.27 13.51 14.44
CA ALA A 182 -1.06 14.07 14.23
C ALA A 182 -2.12 13.01 13.90
N LEU A 183 -1.72 11.85 13.36
CA LEU A 183 -2.61 10.74 13.06
C LEU A 183 -3.19 10.07 14.30
N GLU A 184 -2.47 10.16 15.43
CA GLU A 184 -2.89 9.65 16.74
C GLU A 184 -3.99 10.51 17.40
N GLU A 185 -4.40 11.61 16.76
CA GLU A 185 -5.50 12.43 17.25
C GLU A 185 -6.87 11.90 16.79
N ASP A 186 -7.86 12.07 17.66
CA ASP A 186 -9.24 11.66 17.42
C ASP A 186 -10.03 12.64 16.52
N SER A 187 -9.41 13.72 16.04
CA SER A 187 -10.08 14.70 15.17
C SER A 187 -10.18 14.20 13.72
N PRO A 188 -11.41 14.05 13.16
CA PRO A 188 -11.58 13.57 11.79
C PRO A 188 -10.99 14.51 10.73
N THR A 189 -11.07 15.83 10.93
CA THR A 189 -10.55 16.83 10.00
C THR A 189 -9.03 16.83 9.96
N ILE A 190 -8.36 16.66 11.11
CA ILE A 190 -6.91 16.47 11.19
C ILE A 190 -6.52 15.19 10.46
N ARG A 191 -7.25 14.08 10.69
CA ARG A 191 -7.00 12.80 10.02
C ARG A 191 -7.13 12.89 8.50
N GLU A 192 -8.13 13.63 8.00
CA GLU A 192 -8.26 13.90 6.57
C GLU A 192 -7.08 14.70 6.02
N GLU A 193 -6.62 15.72 6.74
CA GLU A 193 -5.46 16.52 6.33
C GLU A 193 -4.18 15.68 6.34
N VAL A 194 -4.00 14.84 7.35
CA VAL A 194 -2.87 13.90 7.45
C VAL A 194 -2.85 12.93 6.27
N ALA A 195 -4.01 12.41 5.86
CA ALA A 195 -4.12 11.57 4.67
C ALA A 195 -3.62 12.28 3.39
N LYS A 196 -4.02 13.54 3.20
CA LYS A 196 -3.52 14.38 2.07
C LYS A 196 -2.03 14.62 2.17
N GLY A 197 -1.53 14.82 3.40
CA GLY A 197 -0.10 14.97 3.67
C GLY A 197 0.70 13.74 3.25
N PHE A 198 0.28 12.53 3.63
CA PHE A 198 0.94 11.31 3.20
C PHE A 198 0.90 11.10 1.69
N GLU A 199 -0.22 11.40 1.04
CA GLU A 199 -0.31 11.37 -0.43
C GLU A 199 0.70 12.35 -1.08
N HIS A 200 0.86 13.56 -0.53
CA HIS A 200 1.87 14.52 -1.00
C HIS A 200 3.31 14.07 -0.77
N LEU A 201 3.56 13.25 0.27
CA LEU A 201 4.86 12.63 0.52
C LEU A 201 5.12 11.39 -0.36
N GLY A 202 4.19 11.03 -1.25
CA GLY A 202 4.35 9.93 -2.21
C GLY A 202 3.87 8.57 -1.71
N PHE A 203 3.12 8.51 -0.61
CA PHE A 203 2.49 7.26 -0.16
C PHE A 203 1.31 6.88 -1.08
N SER A 204 1.02 5.58 -1.15
CA SER A 204 -0.07 5.05 -1.97
C SER A 204 -1.43 5.66 -1.65
N LYS A 205 -2.28 5.72 -2.68
CA LYS A 205 -3.67 6.15 -2.55
C LYS A 205 -4.47 5.19 -1.69
N GLU A 206 -4.10 3.91 -1.65
CA GLU A 206 -4.75 2.89 -0.82
C GLU A 206 -4.63 3.24 0.68
N ILE A 207 -3.44 3.64 1.13
CA ILE A 207 -3.25 4.08 2.51
C ILE A 207 -3.97 5.39 2.78
N SER A 208 -3.79 6.41 1.92
CA SER A 208 -4.39 7.72 2.15
C SER A 208 -5.93 7.65 2.15
N GLN A 209 -6.53 6.87 1.23
CA GLN A 209 -7.98 6.63 1.20
C GLN A 209 -8.45 5.86 2.44
N THR A 210 -7.67 4.93 2.97
CA THR A 210 -8.04 4.22 4.19
C THR A 210 -8.02 5.14 5.40
N ILE A 211 -6.97 5.95 5.57
CA ILE A 211 -6.91 6.97 6.63
C ILE A 211 -8.10 7.93 6.51
N LYS A 212 -8.40 8.39 5.29
CA LYS A 212 -9.54 9.27 5.00
C LYS A 212 -10.89 8.60 5.28
N ALA A 213 -11.07 7.31 5.02
CA ALA A 213 -12.32 6.62 5.34
C ALA A 213 -12.64 6.69 6.85
N PHE A 214 -11.61 6.68 7.68
CA PHE A 214 -11.69 6.84 9.13
C PHE A 214 -11.82 8.30 9.62
N SER A 215 -11.85 9.30 8.72
CA SER A 215 -12.35 10.64 9.05
C SER A 215 -13.88 10.76 8.85
N THR A 216 -14.53 9.72 8.35
CA THR A 216 -16.00 9.69 8.19
C THR A 216 -16.63 8.80 9.24
N SER A 217 -17.92 9.02 9.54
CA SER A 217 -18.70 8.16 10.43
C SER A 217 -19.29 6.93 9.73
N TYR A 218 -19.01 6.70 8.44
CA TYR A 218 -19.63 5.64 7.64
C TYR A 218 -18.86 4.32 7.77
N SER A 219 -19.29 3.47 8.70
CA SER A 219 -18.62 2.19 8.97
C SER A 219 -18.52 1.22 7.78
N SER A 220 -19.46 1.28 6.81
CA SER A 220 -19.36 0.50 5.57
C SER A 220 -18.18 0.92 4.69
N GLN A 221 -17.91 2.22 4.60
CA GLN A 221 -16.76 2.77 3.87
C GLN A 221 -15.45 2.39 4.57
N GLN A 222 -15.41 2.46 5.91
CA GLN A 222 -14.26 2.03 6.70
C GLN A 222 -13.92 0.55 6.46
N VAL A 223 -14.92 -0.33 6.51
CA VAL A 223 -14.72 -1.77 6.25
C VAL A 223 -14.25 -2.03 4.82
N TYR A 224 -14.83 -1.38 3.83
CA TYR A 224 -14.41 -1.52 2.43
C TYR A 224 -12.97 -1.05 2.21
N ALA A 225 -12.60 0.09 2.80
CA ALA A 225 -11.23 0.60 2.72
C ALA A 225 -10.21 -0.34 3.37
N LEU A 226 -10.55 -0.91 4.53
CA LEU A 226 -9.72 -1.92 5.20
C LEU A 226 -9.51 -3.18 4.37
N GLN A 227 -10.55 -3.64 3.66
CA GLN A 227 -10.43 -4.80 2.75
C GLN A 227 -9.42 -4.52 1.64
N ARG A 228 -9.54 -3.38 0.97
CA ARG A 228 -8.59 -2.94 -0.06
C ARG A 228 -7.17 -2.79 0.48
N LEU A 229 -7.04 -2.17 1.67
CA LEU A 229 -5.75 -2.03 2.33
C LEU A 229 -5.10 -3.38 2.61
N SER A 230 -5.88 -4.38 3.07
CA SER A 230 -5.38 -5.73 3.35
C SER A 230 -4.83 -6.43 2.10
N GLU A 231 -5.43 -6.20 0.93
CA GLU A 231 -4.94 -6.75 -0.34
C GLU A 231 -3.64 -6.04 -0.77
N TYR A 232 -3.64 -4.70 -0.67
CA TYR A 232 -2.48 -3.87 -1.01
C TYR A 232 -1.22 -4.18 -0.18
N ILE A 233 -1.38 -4.35 1.14
CA ILE A 233 -0.26 -4.56 2.10
C ILE A 233 0.65 -5.74 1.72
N GLN A 234 0.13 -6.74 1.02
CA GLN A 234 0.91 -7.92 0.64
C GLN A 234 2.13 -7.57 -0.23
N ASN A 235 1.99 -6.54 -1.07
CA ASN A 235 3.02 -6.07 -2.00
C ASN A 235 3.54 -4.66 -1.67
N ALA A 236 3.02 -4.02 -0.62
CA ALA A 236 3.38 -2.66 -0.24
C ALA A 236 4.86 -2.55 0.21
N PRO A 237 5.51 -1.39 -0.04
CA PRO A 237 6.81 -1.07 0.55
C PRO A 237 6.78 -1.11 2.08
N MET A 238 7.90 -1.45 2.72
CA MET A 238 7.92 -1.62 4.19
C MET A 238 7.54 -0.34 4.96
N ALA A 239 7.90 0.84 4.45
CA ALA A 239 7.51 2.12 5.06
C ALA A 239 5.98 2.30 5.13
N GLU A 240 5.27 1.85 4.08
CA GLU A 240 3.81 1.87 4.01
C GLU A 240 3.18 0.84 4.94
N VAL A 241 3.78 -0.36 5.05
CA VAL A 241 3.37 -1.39 6.01
C VAL A 241 3.50 -0.87 7.44
N SER A 242 4.61 -0.20 7.78
CA SER A 242 4.81 0.41 9.10
C SER A 242 3.78 1.50 9.39
N LEU A 243 3.50 2.38 8.42
CA LEU A 243 2.45 3.42 8.56
C LEU A 243 1.08 2.79 8.81
N ALA A 244 0.70 1.79 7.99
CA ALA A 244 -0.55 1.06 8.17
C ALA A 244 -0.63 0.38 9.53
N PHE A 245 0.46 -0.19 10.02
CA PHE A 245 0.53 -0.77 11.37
C PHE A 245 0.22 0.25 12.46
N HIS A 246 0.93 1.38 12.46
CA HIS A 246 0.74 2.45 13.45
C HIS A 246 -0.70 2.98 13.42
N PHE A 247 -1.22 3.25 12.22
CA PHE A 247 -2.59 3.72 12.02
C PHE A 247 -3.63 2.73 12.55
N LEU A 248 -3.56 1.47 12.13
CA LEU A 248 -4.53 0.43 12.51
C LEU A 248 -4.46 0.13 14.01
N ARG A 249 -3.26 0.13 14.59
CA ARG A 249 -3.06 0.00 16.03
C ARG A 249 -3.78 1.14 16.78
N HIS A 250 -3.59 2.39 16.36
CA HIS A 250 -4.25 3.52 16.99
C HIS A 250 -5.79 3.43 16.87
N VAL A 251 -6.31 3.21 15.65
CA VAL A 251 -7.75 3.13 15.41
C VAL A 251 -8.41 1.94 16.15
N LEU A 252 -7.69 0.84 16.36
CA LEU A 252 -8.19 -0.28 17.14
C LEU A 252 -8.49 0.10 18.59
N GLU A 253 -7.74 1.05 19.16
CA GLU A 253 -7.92 1.50 20.55
C GLU A 253 -9.21 2.29 20.76
N THR A 254 -9.63 3.03 19.74
CA THR A 254 -10.76 3.97 19.82
C THR A 254 -12.03 3.44 19.16
N GLN A 255 -11.96 2.33 18.44
CA GLN A 255 -13.10 1.76 17.72
C GLN A 255 -14.01 0.90 18.62
N GLU A 256 -15.30 1.22 18.62
CA GLU A 256 -16.33 0.50 19.39
C GLU A 256 -17.21 -0.43 18.53
N LEU A 257 -17.26 -0.20 17.22
CA LEU A 257 -18.14 -0.94 16.29
C LEU A 257 -17.58 -2.33 15.99
N PRO A 258 -18.28 -3.43 16.34
CA PRO A 258 -17.72 -4.77 16.23
C PRO A 258 -17.32 -5.23 14.83
N HIS A 259 -18.09 -4.88 13.81
CA HIS A 259 -17.77 -5.23 12.43
C HIS A 259 -16.55 -4.47 11.91
N VAL A 260 -16.31 -3.25 12.41
CA VAL A 260 -15.09 -2.48 12.08
C VAL A 260 -13.88 -3.06 12.83
N VAL A 261 -14.01 -3.38 14.13
CA VAL A 261 -12.94 -4.06 14.88
C VAL A 261 -12.54 -5.39 14.22
N LYS A 262 -13.52 -6.17 13.76
CA LYS A 262 -13.28 -7.39 12.98
C LYS A 262 -12.48 -7.11 11.69
N ALA A 263 -12.81 -6.03 10.98
CA ALA A 263 -12.10 -5.67 9.75
C ALA A 263 -10.68 -5.16 10.06
N ILE A 264 -10.50 -4.37 11.12
CA ILE A 264 -9.18 -3.86 11.56
C ILE A 264 -8.27 -5.03 11.94
N THR A 265 -8.75 -5.94 12.79
CA THR A 265 -8.00 -7.13 13.23
C THR A 265 -7.59 -8.02 12.06
N LYS A 266 -8.50 -8.31 11.12
CA LYS A 266 -8.17 -9.05 9.89
C LYS A 266 -7.12 -8.35 9.04
N THR A 267 -7.18 -7.02 8.94
CA THR A 267 -6.18 -6.23 8.20
C THR A 267 -4.84 -6.25 8.92
N LEU A 268 -4.84 -6.13 10.25
CA LEU A 268 -3.65 -6.24 11.10
C LEU A 268 -2.98 -7.62 10.96
N GLU A 269 -3.72 -8.72 10.81
CA GLU A 269 -3.11 -10.03 10.54
C GLU A 269 -2.24 -10.02 9.26
N SER A 270 -2.72 -9.37 8.19
CA SER A 270 -1.96 -9.18 6.95
C SER A 270 -0.72 -8.29 7.16
N VAL A 271 -0.84 -7.24 7.98
CA VAL A 271 0.30 -6.36 8.35
C VAL A 271 1.34 -7.12 9.18
N VAL A 272 0.91 -7.84 10.21
CA VAL A 272 1.77 -8.64 11.10
C VAL A 272 2.57 -9.67 10.30
N ALA A 273 1.98 -10.25 9.24
CA ALA A 273 2.69 -11.18 8.37
C ALA A 273 3.92 -10.56 7.67
N ARG A 274 3.98 -9.22 7.55
CA ARG A 274 5.05 -8.46 6.88
C ARG A 274 6.04 -7.82 7.87
N ILE A 275 5.64 -7.58 9.12
CA ILE A 275 6.52 -7.00 10.15
C ILE A 275 7.56 -8.02 10.61
N SER A 276 8.82 -7.59 10.65
CA SER A 276 9.95 -8.42 11.09
C SER A 276 10.41 -8.11 12.52
N GLU A 277 10.09 -6.93 13.04
CA GLU A 277 10.51 -6.52 14.38
C GLU A 277 9.58 -7.09 15.45
N THR A 278 10.16 -7.74 16.46
CA THR A 278 9.39 -8.34 17.55
C THR A 278 8.72 -7.32 18.45
N LYS A 279 9.41 -6.24 18.80
CA LYS A 279 8.96 -5.28 19.80
C LYS A 279 7.59 -4.64 19.46
N PRO A 280 7.34 -4.12 18.24
CA PRO A 280 6.02 -3.61 17.87
C PRO A 280 4.90 -4.65 17.98
N LEU A 281 5.19 -5.92 17.70
CA LEU A 281 4.20 -7.00 17.81
C LEU A 281 3.84 -7.30 19.27
N ILE A 282 4.82 -7.29 20.18
CA ILE A 282 4.57 -7.43 21.62
C ILE A 282 3.72 -6.26 22.13
N GLU A 283 4.03 -5.03 21.73
CA GLU A 283 3.24 -3.86 22.11
C GLU A 283 1.79 -3.93 21.60
N LEU A 284 1.57 -4.47 20.39
CA LEU A 284 0.22 -4.74 19.87
C LEU A 284 -0.48 -5.84 20.69
N ALA A 285 0.22 -6.91 21.06
CA ALA A 285 -0.34 -7.96 21.91
C ALA A 285 -0.77 -7.42 23.28
N GLU A 286 0.05 -6.57 23.92
CA GLU A 286 -0.31 -5.89 25.16
C GLU A 286 -1.58 -5.04 25.01
N GLN A 287 -1.68 -4.29 23.92
CA GLN A 287 -2.85 -3.47 23.64
C GLN A 287 -4.11 -4.33 23.43
N VAL A 288 -4.01 -5.42 22.68
CA VAL A 288 -5.12 -6.37 22.45
C VAL A 288 -5.62 -6.95 23.78
N ILE A 289 -4.71 -7.38 24.65
CA ILE A 289 -5.05 -7.89 25.99
C ILE A 289 -5.71 -6.80 26.84
N ARG A 290 -5.23 -5.55 26.77
CA ARG A 290 -5.81 -4.40 27.49
C ARG A 290 -7.23 -4.06 27.02
N LEU A 291 -7.53 -4.24 25.73
CA LEU A 291 -8.84 -3.93 25.16
C LEU A 291 -9.89 -5.02 25.43
N LEU A 292 -9.46 -6.28 25.62
CA LEU A 292 -10.36 -7.42 25.75
C LEU A 292 -11.38 -7.31 26.91
N PRO A 293 -11.03 -6.86 28.14
CA PRO A 293 -11.98 -6.74 29.25
C PRO A 293 -13.17 -5.82 28.98
N LYS A 294 -13.00 -4.81 28.12
CA LYS A 294 -14.05 -3.83 27.79
C LYS A 294 -15.14 -4.41 26.90
N ASN A 295 -14.84 -5.46 26.12
CA ASN A 295 -15.69 -5.95 25.03
C ASN A 295 -15.64 -7.48 24.86
N LYS A 296 -15.57 -8.21 25.98
CA LYS A 296 -15.23 -9.64 26.08
C LYS A 296 -15.90 -10.52 25.02
N GLU A 297 -17.24 -10.59 25.02
CA GLU A 297 -17.97 -11.51 24.14
C GLU A 297 -17.92 -11.13 22.65
N ARG A 298 -17.68 -9.84 22.35
CA ARG A 298 -17.77 -9.33 20.98
C ARG A 298 -16.46 -9.46 20.23
N PHE A 299 -15.31 -9.29 20.89
CA PHE A 299 -14.02 -9.17 20.21
C PHE A 299 -13.08 -10.36 20.43
N GLU A 300 -13.39 -11.24 21.38
CA GLU A 300 -12.55 -12.39 21.74
C GLU A 300 -12.07 -13.20 20.52
N PRO A 301 -12.94 -13.65 19.58
CA PRO A 301 -12.46 -14.46 18.46
C PRO A 301 -11.47 -13.73 17.56
N PHE A 302 -11.65 -12.42 17.39
CA PHE A 302 -10.80 -11.61 16.53
C PHE A 302 -9.44 -11.34 17.17
N PHE A 303 -9.44 -11.05 18.47
CA PHE A 303 -8.21 -10.82 19.24
C PHE A 303 -7.41 -12.10 19.42
N HIS A 304 -8.08 -13.23 19.58
CA HIS A 304 -7.45 -14.55 19.63
C HIS A 304 -6.71 -14.86 18.32
N SER A 305 -7.38 -14.71 17.18
CA SER A 305 -6.79 -14.91 15.85
C SER A 305 -5.56 -14.02 15.62
N LEU A 306 -5.64 -12.74 16.02
CA LEU A 306 -4.53 -11.80 15.90
C LEU A 306 -3.32 -12.18 16.77
N LEU A 307 -3.54 -12.64 18.01
CA LEU A 307 -2.45 -13.16 18.88
C LEU A 307 -1.77 -14.37 18.24
N ILE A 308 -2.53 -15.28 17.63
CA ILE A 308 -1.97 -16.43 16.91
C ILE A 308 -1.13 -15.98 15.72
N ALA A 309 -1.60 -14.99 14.95
CA ALA A 309 -0.85 -14.44 13.83
C ALA A 309 0.51 -13.86 14.28
N MET A 310 0.54 -13.15 15.41
CA MET A 310 1.78 -12.62 16.00
C MET A 310 2.71 -13.74 16.49
N GLY A 311 2.16 -14.80 17.09
CA GLY A 311 2.93 -15.94 17.58
C GLY A 311 3.66 -16.73 16.51
N LYS A 312 3.25 -16.62 15.24
CA LYS A 312 3.98 -17.18 14.09
C LYS A 312 5.23 -16.37 13.71
N LYS A 313 5.39 -15.16 14.26
CA LYS A 313 6.46 -14.21 13.92
C LYS A 313 7.42 -13.95 15.07
N VAL A 314 6.90 -13.89 16.29
CA VAL A 314 7.68 -13.63 17.50
C VAL A 314 8.47 -14.88 17.89
N ASP A 315 9.68 -14.72 18.43
CA ASP A 315 10.45 -15.83 18.98
C ASP A 315 9.65 -16.56 20.07
N LYS A 316 9.66 -17.90 20.05
CA LYS A 316 8.84 -18.70 20.97
C LYS A 316 9.15 -18.42 22.43
N LYS A 317 10.41 -18.23 22.82
CA LYS A 317 10.78 -17.98 24.23
C LYS A 317 10.38 -16.59 24.66
N GLU A 318 10.58 -15.61 23.79
CA GLU A 318 10.18 -14.23 24.06
C GLU A 318 8.65 -14.14 24.22
N TYR A 319 7.89 -14.79 23.33
CA TYR A 319 6.43 -14.77 23.42
C TYR A 319 5.90 -15.56 24.60
N GLU A 320 6.52 -16.70 24.94
CA GLU A 320 6.19 -17.45 26.16
C GLU A 320 6.40 -16.59 27.41
N SER A 321 7.54 -15.90 27.53
CA SER A 321 7.81 -15.01 28.65
C SER A 321 6.77 -13.89 28.74
N PHE A 322 6.37 -13.32 27.61
CA PHE A 322 5.30 -12.33 27.54
C PHE A 322 3.98 -12.89 28.12
N PHE A 323 3.52 -14.06 27.64
CA PHE A 323 2.27 -14.64 28.13
C PHE A 323 2.33 -15.02 29.61
N GLN A 324 3.46 -15.56 30.10
CA GLN A 324 3.64 -15.87 31.52
C GLN A 324 3.54 -14.62 32.38
N ASN A 325 4.13 -13.50 31.94
CA ASN A 325 4.02 -12.21 32.62
C ASN A 325 2.56 -11.72 32.65
N GLN A 326 1.84 -11.79 31.53
CA GLN A 326 0.43 -11.39 31.47
C GLN A 326 -0.47 -12.27 32.34
N LEU A 327 -0.21 -13.58 32.40
CA LEU A 327 -0.91 -14.51 33.28
C LEU A 327 -0.65 -14.21 34.77
N ALA A 328 0.56 -13.83 35.14
CA ALA A 328 0.89 -13.44 36.51
C ALA A 328 0.22 -12.13 36.94
N LEU A 329 -0.01 -11.20 35.99
CA LEU A 329 -0.63 -9.90 36.25
C LEU A 329 -2.17 -9.97 36.30
N THR A 330 -2.79 -10.92 35.59
CA THR A 330 -4.25 -10.99 35.52
C THR A 330 -4.87 -11.64 36.76
N LYS A 331 -5.93 -11.00 37.28
CA LYS A 331 -6.80 -11.58 38.32
C LYS A 331 -8.13 -12.09 37.77
N SER A 332 -8.38 -11.90 36.47
CA SER A 332 -9.65 -12.29 35.85
C SER A 332 -9.55 -13.72 35.33
N PRO A 333 -10.41 -14.64 35.79
CA PRO A 333 -10.43 -16.02 35.29
C PRO A 333 -10.63 -16.09 33.77
N PHE A 334 -11.52 -15.25 33.23
CA PHE A 334 -11.73 -15.13 31.78
C PHE A 334 -10.43 -14.78 31.02
N MET A 335 -9.71 -13.76 31.48
CA MET A 335 -8.45 -13.37 30.84
C MET A 335 -7.40 -14.49 30.95
N ALA A 336 -7.33 -15.17 32.09
CA ALA A 336 -6.43 -16.29 32.27
C ALA A 336 -6.77 -17.43 31.29
N THR A 337 -8.05 -17.80 31.14
CA THR A 337 -8.50 -18.80 30.17
C THR A 337 -8.15 -18.39 28.75
N PHE A 338 -8.47 -17.14 28.36
CA PHE A 338 -8.15 -16.61 27.03
C PHE A 338 -6.66 -16.70 26.70
N LEU A 339 -5.80 -16.29 27.64
CA LEU A 339 -4.34 -16.34 27.46
C LEU A 339 -3.83 -17.77 27.36
N VAL A 340 -4.32 -18.70 28.20
CA VAL A 340 -3.92 -20.10 28.15
C VAL A 340 -4.37 -20.78 26.86
N LEU A 341 -5.56 -20.46 26.34
CA LEU A 341 -6.02 -20.95 25.04
C LEU A 341 -5.13 -20.47 23.90
N ALA A 342 -4.79 -19.17 23.87
CA ALA A 342 -3.86 -18.62 22.88
C ALA A 342 -2.47 -19.29 22.97
N MET A 343 -1.92 -19.47 24.19
CA MET A 343 -0.67 -20.22 24.41
C MET A 343 -0.77 -21.67 23.93
N ASN A 344 -1.93 -22.30 24.08
CA ASN A 344 -2.14 -23.67 23.65
C ASN A 344 -2.04 -23.80 22.12
N GLU A 345 -2.75 -22.95 21.39
CA GLU A 345 -2.77 -22.98 19.92
C GLU A 345 -1.45 -22.57 19.27
N ILE A 346 -0.65 -21.73 19.94
CA ILE A 346 0.66 -21.29 19.43
C ILE A 346 1.79 -22.24 19.88
N GLU A 347 1.46 -23.30 20.63
CA GLU A 347 2.43 -24.27 21.15
C GLU A 347 3.52 -23.63 22.05
N LEU A 348 3.12 -22.69 22.91
CA LEU A 348 4.03 -22.04 23.86
C LEU A 348 4.11 -22.81 25.19
N GLY A 349 5.32 -23.03 25.69
CA GLY A 349 5.59 -23.69 26.98
C GLY A 349 5.30 -25.19 27.05
N ASP A 350 5.52 -25.76 28.24
CA ASP A 350 5.29 -27.17 28.53
C ASP A 350 3.79 -27.52 28.39
N PRO A 351 3.41 -28.52 27.57
CA PRO A 351 2.05 -29.06 27.52
C PRO A 351 1.45 -29.34 28.91
N SER A 352 2.26 -29.86 29.84
CA SER A 352 1.84 -30.22 31.20
C SER A 352 1.39 -28.99 32.00
N PHE A 353 2.14 -27.88 31.88
CA PHE A 353 1.80 -26.61 32.51
C PHE A 353 0.47 -26.06 31.98
N ARG A 354 0.27 -26.09 30.66
CA ARG A 354 -0.96 -25.61 30.02
C ARG A 354 -2.17 -26.42 30.44
N SER A 355 -2.07 -27.75 30.44
CA SER A 355 -3.16 -28.63 30.88
C SER A 355 -3.50 -28.41 32.35
N LEU A 356 -2.48 -28.30 33.23
CA LEU A 356 -2.70 -28.05 34.65
C LEU A 356 -3.40 -26.70 34.90
N LYS A 357 -2.96 -25.64 34.22
CA LYS A 357 -3.60 -24.31 34.34
C LYS A 357 -5.04 -24.28 33.83
N LEU A 358 -5.35 -25.00 32.75
CA LEU A 358 -6.74 -25.13 32.29
C LEU A 358 -7.61 -25.85 33.33
N VAL A 359 -7.11 -26.89 33.98
CA VAL A 359 -7.84 -27.59 35.05
C VAL A 359 -8.09 -26.67 36.25
N GLU A 360 -7.08 -25.91 36.68
CA GLU A 360 -7.21 -24.94 37.78
C GLU A 360 -8.25 -23.84 37.49
N LEU A 361 -8.41 -23.44 36.23
CA LEU A 361 -9.38 -22.40 35.84
C LEU A 361 -10.82 -22.91 35.69
N LEU A 362 -11.01 -24.23 35.60
CA LEU A 362 -12.32 -24.88 35.51
C LEU A 362 -12.92 -25.26 36.88
N GLN A 363 -12.10 -25.26 37.93
CA GLN A 363 -12.50 -25.47 39.33
C GLN A 363 -12.90 -24.16 39.98
#